data_AF-A0A1E1X230-F1
#
_entry.id   AF-A0A1E1X230-F1
#
_cell.length_a   1.000
_cell.length_b   1.000
_cell.length_c   1.000
_cell.angle_alpha   90.00
_cell.angle_beta   90.00
_cell.angle_gamma   90.00
#
_symmetry.space_group_name_H-M   'P 1'
#
loop_
_entity.id
_entity.type
_entity.pdbx_description
1 polymer ?
#
loop_
_entity_poly.entity_id
_entity_poly.type
_entity_poly.pdbx_seq_one_letter_code
_entity_poly.pdbx_strand_id
1 'polypeptide(L)'
;RKSRIKRSTTKTSRAASRKLKAAIQKNRRLLTRLGNANEQILKLQKMNCVIKAEVLEQNIASLPPRQQEAVRQWFSVCKVKPNGLRYSKSWVLDCIMMKMKSPRLYEHLRRNKILSLPSKATLKRYMSSYRTVFGFSEKVLQKLKTKATNLDSCKRHGGLLIDELKLSEHLSVKNSGIVEGFVDLGPFTTTKDKQIPSDHGMVILFVPFQGKWSQIIGCFATNGNMKGDTLAKVVTEATIPAEKSGLFVDFITTDGAAWNRKMWKIMGVQATAKSTTCKVQHPVDSDRHLFFVSDFPHLIKCLRNSLLKCGFNTPAGHVTMQHVKEAFKIDSCNVTLKAMPGITRCHLEPNGFEKMRVTYAFQLFGTRVLQALHLYQEKLCKIFGTITATQHFFSKIHHLIALMTSRHPGEALRPHSFYATELKEFLLYLNQWEKHANGKGGFISDSRATGLRVTISSTLELLAYLTEKVGYKYLMTSRISQDKLENLFGIVRQASGSNDHPTPSQFLVIANCLSFYGLVKAISHGNCEVDTLASLLEISSGDDMQPDNPDPLSLDATSSAAQTSLPAQASVSDHKQHVVSSDSRLIFHIAGYVARRC
;
A
#
# COMPACT_ATOMS: atom_id res chain seq x y z
N ARG A 1 -43.14 -40.02 68.44
CA ARG A 1 -42.34 -38.97 67.73
C ARG A 1 -40.82 -39.08 67.92
N LYS A 2 -40.29 -39.40 69.12
CA LYS A 2 -38.82 -39.48 69.40
C LYS A 2 -38.03 -40.57 68.64
N SER A 3 -38.63 -41.72 68.30
CA SER A 3 -37.95 -42.80 67.54
C SER A 3 -37.70 -42.46 66.06
N ARG A 4 -38.58 -41.66 65.45
CA ARG A 4 -38.47 -41.20 64.04
C ARG A 4 -37.35 -40.17 63.87
N ILE A 5 -37.12 -39.33 64.88
CA ILE A 5 -36.05 -38.31 64.91
C ILE A 5 -34.67 -38.97 65.07
N LYS A 6 -34.50 -39.96 65.97
CA LYS A 6 -33.25 -40.72 66.12
C LYS A 6 -32.87 -41.52 64.85
N ARG A 7 -33.85 -42.06 64.10
CA ARG A 7 -33.61 -42.75 62.81
C ARG A 7 -33.26 -41.77 61.66
N SER A 8 -33.75 -40.53 61.71
CA SER A 8 -33.43 -39.47 60.74
C SER A 8 -32.00 -38.97 60.91
N THR A 9 -31.58 -38.66 62.14
CA THR A 9 -30.22 -38.17 62.45
C THR A 9 -29.13 -39.22 62.22
N THR A 10 -29.42 -40.51 62.43
CA THR A 10 -28.50 -41.61 62.08
C THR A 10 -28.42 -41.86 60.57
N LYS A 11 -29.49 -41.63 59.80
CA LYS A 11 -29.46 -41.69 58.33
C LYS A 11 -28.63 -40.56 57.73
N THR A 12 -28.77 -39.32 58.22
CA THR A 12 -27.97 -38.17 57.76
C THR A 12 -26.49 -38.29 58.15
N SER A 13 -26.18 -38.77 59.36
CA SER A 13 -24.81 -39.10 59.78
C SER A 13 -24.17 -40.18 58.91
N ARG A 14 -24.90 -41.27 58.60
CA ARG A 14 -24.42 -42.32 57.68
C ARG A 14 -24.25 -41.82 56.25
N ALA A 15 -25.11 -40.92 55.77
CA ALA A 15 -24.98 -40.30 54.45
C ALA A 15 -23.76 -39.37 54.36
N ALA A 16 -23.49 -38.57 55.41
CA ALA A 16 -22.30 -37.74 55.50
C ALA A 16 -21.01 -38.57 55.56
N SER A 17 -20.99 -39.64 56.37
CA SER A 17 -19.87 -40.59 56.44
C SER A 17 -19.60 -41.28 55.09
N ARG A 18 -20.65 -41.66 54.35
CA ARG A 18 -20.53 -42.21 52.99
C ARG A 18 -19.98 -41.19 51.99
N LYS A 19 -20.43 -39.93 52.04
CA LYS A 19 -19.89 -38.84 51.21
C LYS A 19 -18.42 -38.56 51.52
N LEU A 20 -18.03 -38.56 52.80
CA LEU A 20 -16.64 -38.38 53.23
C LEU A 20 -15.75 -39.53 52.75
N LYS A 21 -16.20 -40.79 52.88
CA LYS A 21 -15.47 -41.96 52.34
C LYS A 21 -15.31 -41.88 50.82
N ALA A 22 -16.36 -41.47 50.10
CA ALA A 22 -16.30 -41.28 48.65
C ALA A 22 -15.33 -40.16 48.25
N ALA A 23 -15.28 -39.05 49.01
CA ALA A 23 -14.35 -37.95 48.81
C ALA A 23 -12.89 -38.39 49.06
N ILE A 24 -12.62 -39.12 50.13
CA ILE A 24 -11.29 -39.67 50.44
C ILE A 24 -10.85 -40.65 49.35
N GLN A 25 -11.75 -41.50 48.87
CA GLN A 25 -11.44 -42.44 47.79
C GLN A 25 -11.20 -41.73 46.46
N LYS A 26 -11.96 -40.67 46.15
CA LYS A 26 -11.72 -39.80 44.99
C LYS A 26 -10.35 -39.12 45.10
N ASN A 27 -9.98 -38.63 46.28
CA ASN A 27 -8.70 -37.96 46.51
C ASN A 27 -7.53 -38.93 46.37
N ARG A 28 -7.65 -40.16 46.91
CA ARG A 28 -6.67 -41.24 46.68
C ARG A 28 -6.50 -41.56 45.19
N ARG A 29 -7.60 -41.71 44.44
CA ARG A 29 -7.53 -41.95 42.99
C ARG A 29 -6.89 -40.78 42.24
N LEU A 30 -7.14 -39.55 42.66
CA LEU A 30 -6.49 -38.36 42.07
C LEU A 30 -4.99 -38.34 42.36
N LEU A 31 -4.56 -38.65 43.58
CA LEU A 31 -3.14 -38.75 43.94
C LEU A 31 -2.42 -39.84 43.13
N THR A 32 -3.03 -41.01 42.96
CA THR A 32 -2.48 -42.08 42.10
C THR A 32 -2.37 -41.64 40.63
N ARG A 33 -3.39 -40.95 40.09
CA ARG A 33 -3.33 -40.40 38.73
C ARG A 33 -2.24 -39.34 38.58
N LEU A 34 -2.03 -38.51 39.60
CA LEU A 34 -0.98 -37.50 39.65
C LEU A 34 0.41 -38.15 39.65
N GLY A 35 0.59 -39.22 40.43
CA GLY A 35 1.83 -40.02 40.43
C GLY A 35 2.13 -40.61 39.06
N ASN A 36 1.16 -41.29 38.44
CA ASN A 36 1.32 -41.88 37.11
C ASN A 36 1.61 -40.83 36.02
N ALA A 37 0.96 -39.67 36.09
CA ALA A 37 1.20 -38.57 35.16
C ALA A 37 2.62 -37.99 35.33
N ASN A 38 3.09 -37.85 36.57
CA ASN A 38 4.45 -37.40 36.85
C ASN A 38 5.51 -38.39 36.35
N GLU A 39 5.28 -39.70 36.52
CA GLU A 39 6.16 -40.73 35.96
C GLU A 39 6.21 -40.70 34.42
N GLN A 40 5.05 -40.51 33.76
CA GLN A 40 5.00 -40.34 32.31
C GLN A 40 5.76 -39.08 31.85
N ILE A 41 5.61 -37.96 32.56
CA ILE A 41 6.36 -36.73 32.28
C ILE A 41 7.87 -36.99 32.40
N LEU A 42 8.31 -37.68 33.45
CA LEU A 42 9.72 -38.02 33.67
C LEU A 42 10.29 -38.92 32.56
N LYS A 43 9.50 -39.91 32.10
CA LYS A 43 9.88 -40.74 30.94
C LYS A 43 10.02 -39.91 29.67
N LEU A 44 9.04 -39.03 29.38
CA LEU A 44 9.08 -38.15 28.20
C LEU A 44 10.22 -37.14 28.25
N GLN A 45 10.54 -36.61 29.44
CA GLN A 45 11.70 -35.73 29.63
C GLN A 45 13.01 -36.45 29.32
N LYS A 46 13.18 -37.69 29.82
CA LYS A 46 14.35 -38.52 29.49
C LYS A 46 14.46 -38.80 27.99
N MET A 47 13.35 -39.13 27.33
CA MET A 47 13.31 -39.33 25.88
C MET A 47 13.68 -38.05 25.10
N ASN A 48 13.19 -36.89 25.53
CA ASN A 48 13.51 -35.61 24.90
C ASN A 48 14.97 -35.19 25.08
N CYS A 49 15.63 -35.53 26.20
CA CYS A 49 17.05 -35.23 26.41
C CYS A 49 17.97 -35.99 25.44
N VAL A 50 17.51 -37.10 24.87
CA VAL A 50 18.27 -37.93 23.92
C VAL A 50 18.17 -37.39 22.48
N ILE A 51 17.15 -36.59 22.16
CA ILE A 51 16.94 -36.03 20.83
C ILE A 51 17.92 -34.86 20.61
N LYS A 52 18.84 -35.01 19.66
CA LYS A 52 19.76 -33.93 19.25
C LYS A 52 18.99 -32.77 18.60
N ALA A 53 19.40 -31.54 18.89
CA ALA A 53 18.80 -30.32 18.32
C ALA A 53 18.87 -30.28 16.78
N GLU A 54 19.85 -30.97 16.19
CA GLU A 54 20.06 -31.11 14.74
C GLU A 54 18.87 -31.76 14.02
N VAL A 55 18.16 -32.69 14.68
CA VAL A 55 16.98 -33.36 14.11
C VAL A 55 15.86 -32.36 13.86
N LEU A 56 15.70 -31.37 14.74
CA LEU A 56 14.70 -30.33 14.59
C LEU A 56 15.05 -29.40 13.42
N GLU A 57 16.31 -28.98 13.31
CA GLU A 57 16.77 -28.11 12.22
C GLU A 57 16.66 -28.79 10.85
N GLN A 58 16.98 -30.09 10.75
CA GLN A 58 16.80 -30.86 9.51
C GLN A 58 15.32 -30.95 9.09
N ASN A 59 14.41 -31.18 10.04
CA ASN A 59 12.98 -31.23 9.74
C ASN A 59 12.41 -29.86 9.35
N ILE A 60 12.90 -28.79 9.99
CA ILE A 60 12.47 -27.41 9.71
C ILE A 60 13.06 -26.89 8.39
N ALA A 61 14.23 -27.35 7.96
CA ALA A 61 14.88 -26.88 6.72
C ALA A 61 14.00 -27.06 5.47
N SER A 62 13.12 -28.06 5.47
CA SER A 62 12.15 -28.31 4.40
C SER A 62 11.04 -27.24 4.30
N LEU A 63 10.83 -26.44 5.35
CA LEU A 63 9.78 -25.43 5.41
C LEU A 63 10.26 -24.09 4.81
N PRO A 64 9.33 -23.25 4.30
CA PRO A 64 9.63 -21.87 3.92
C PRO A 64 10.25 -21.06 5.07
N PRO A 65 11.18 -20.11 4.82
CA PRO A 65 11.93 -19.39 5.85
C PRO A 65 11.08 -18.77 6.97
N ARG A 66 9.94 -18.17 6.63
CA ARG A 66 9.01 -17.60 7.63
C ARG A 66 8.33 -18.65 8.51
N GLN A 67 8.05 -19.82 7.95
CA GLN A 67 7.49 -20.93 8.71
C GLN A 67 8.56 -21.52 9.62
N GLN A 68 9.81 -21.59 9.16
CA GLN A 68 10.94 -21.98 10.00
C GLN A 68 11.05 -21.09 11.24
N GLU A 69 11.00 -19.77 11.04
CA GLU A 69 11.09 -18.81 12.14
C GLU A 69 9.89 -18.94 13.10
N ALA A 70 8.66 -19.11 12.60
CA ALA A 70 7.48 -19.35 13.44
C ALA A 70 7.60 -20.63 14.28
N VAL A 71 8.08 -21.72 13.68
CA VAL A 71 8.26 -23.01 14.37
C VAL A 71 9.38 -22.90 15.42
N ARG A 72 10.53 -22.30 15.08
CA ARG A 72 11.61 -22.02 16.05
C ARG A 72 11.09 -21.22 17.24
N GLN A 73 10.25 -20.22 16.98
CA GLN A 73 9.61 -19.44 18.04
C GLN A 73 8.70 -20.30 18.91
N TRP A 74 7.86 -21.18 18.34
CA TRP A 74 7.04 -22.12 19.13
C TRP A 74 7.86 -22.99 20.08
N PHE A 75 8.95 -23.60 19.59
CA PHE A 75 9.81 -24.43 20.44
C PHE A 75 10.52 -23.61 21.53
N SER A 76 10.89 -22.36 21.23
CA SER A 76 11.50 -21.47 22.23
C SER A 76 10.54 -21.13 23.39
N VAL A 77 9.24 -20.97 23.11
CA VAL A 77 8.21 -20.74 24.16
C VAL A 77 8.15 -21.92 25.11
N CYS A 78 8.20 -23.14 24.60
CA CYS A 78 8.11 -24.35 25.43
C CYS A 78 9.28 -24.48 26.40
N LYS A 79 10.44 -23.87 26.11
CA LYS A 79 11.66 -23.95 26.92
C LYS A 79 11.78 -22.85 27.98
N VAL A 80 11.03 -21.74 27.84
CA VAL A 80 11.26 -20.52 28.62
C VAL A 80 10.03 -20.19 29.47
N LYS A 81 10.25 -19.62 30.65
CA LYS A 81 9.17 -19.10 31.51
C LYS A 81 8.34 -18.05 30.74
N PRO A 82 7.03 -17.87 31.06
CA PRO A 82 6.14 -16.95 30.34
C PRO A 82 6.67 -15.52 30.15
N ASN A 83 7.48 -15.02 31.08
CA ASN A 83 8.03 -13.65 31.07
C ASN A 83 9.46 -13.57 30.51
N GLY A 84 10.11 -14.70 30.21
CA GLY A 84 11.52 -14.75 29.78
C GLY A 84 11.70 -14.81 28.26
N LEU A 85 10.61 -14.89 27.49
CA LEU A 85 10.67 -15.11 26.05
C LEU A 85 11.25 -13.90 25.30
N ARG A 86 12.35 -14.12 24.59
CA ARG A 86 12.97 -13.13 23.69
C ARG A 86 12.61 -13.46 22.25
N TYR A 87 12.00 -12.51 21.56
CA TYR A 87 11.66 -12.63 20.15
C TYR A 87 12.81 -12.15 19.27
N SER A 88 13.00 -12.80 18.13
CA SER A 88 13.92 -12.31 17.10
C SER A 88 13.39 -11.01 16.48
N LYS A 89 14.30 -10.14 16.06
CA LYS A 89 14.00 -8.86 15.40
C LYS A 89 13.12 -9.05 14.15
N SER A 90 13.45 -10.05 13.31
CA SER A 90 12.68 -10.46 12.13
C SER A 90 11.24 -10.86 12.49
N TRP A 91 11.06 -11.76 13.46
CA TRP A 91 9.74 -12.18 13.92
C TRP A 91 8.89 -11.04 14.46
N VAL A 92 9.51 -10.11 15.20
CA VAL A 92 8.80 -8.93 15.72
C VAL A 92 8.32 -8.04 14.57
N LEU A 93 9.14 -7.81 13.55
CA LEU A 93 8.73 -7.03 12.38
C LEU A 93 7.53 -7.66 11.67
N ASP A 94 7.55 -8.98 11.45
CA ASP A 94 6.41 -9.70 10.88
C ASP A 94 5.17 -9.62 11.78
N CYS A 95 5.33 -9.68 13.10
CA CYS A 95 4.25 -9.47 14.06
C CYS A 95 3.67 -8.05 14.02
N ILE A 96 4.51 -7.03 13.87
CA ILE A 96 4.07 -5.63 13.67
C ILE A 96 3.24 -5.54 12.40
N MET A 97 3.72 -6.10 11.29
CA MET A 97 3.01 -6.10 10.01
C MET A 97 1.69 -6.87 10.07
N MET A 98 1.67 -8.03 10.74
CA MET A 98 0.45 -8.82 10.94
C MET A 98 -0.59 -8.02 11.74
N LYS A 99 -0.14 -7.34 12.79
CA LYS A 99 -1.01 -6.46 13.58
C LYS A 99 -1.51 -5.25 12.79
N MET A 100 -0.67 -4.62 11.96
CA MET A 100 -1.09 -3.51 11.10
C MET A 100 -2.17 -3.94 10.11
N LYS A 101 -2.03 -5.13 9.51
CA LYS A 101 -3.01 -5.69 8.56
C LYS A 101 -4.33 -6.08 9.22
N SER A 102 -4.28 -6.67 10.42
CA SER A 102 -5.49 -7.04 11.15
C SER A 102 -5.23 -7.08 12.66
N PRO A 103 -5.49 -5.97 13.37
CA PRO A 103 -5.34 -5.92 14.82
C PRO A 103 -6.23 -6.95 15.54
N ARG A 104 -7.43 -7.19 15.01
CA ARG A 104 -8.40 -8.14 15.57
C ARG A 104 -7.92 -9.58 15.43
N LEU A 105 -7.44 -9.97 14.26
CA LEU A 105 -6.90 -11.32 14.04
C LEU A 105 -5.64 -11.54 14.88
N TYR A 106 -4.76 -10.54 14.94
CA TYR A 106 -3.55 -10.61 15.77
C TYR A 106 -3.89 -10.88 17.24
N GLU A 107 -4.84 -10.12 17.82
CA GLU A 107 -5.25 -10.34 19.21
C GLU A 107 -5.99 -11.67 19.40
N HIS A 108 -6.76 -12.14 18.43
CA HIS A 108 -7.38 -13.47 18.48
C HIS A 108 -6.32 -14.58 18.53
N LEU A 109 -5.36 -14.56 17.60
CA LEU A 109 -4.25 -15.53 17.54
C LEU A 109 -3.42 -15.52 18.84
N ARG A 110 -3.17 -14.33 19.39
CA ARG A 110 -2.41 -14.15 20.64
C ARG A 110 -3.18 -14.65 21.86
N ARG A 111 -4.44 -14.25 22.04
CA ARG A 111 -5.26 -14.60 23.22
C ARG A 111 -5.57 -16.08 23.28
N ASN A 112 -5.84 -16.69 22.12
CA ASN A 112 -6.11 -18.11 22.01
C ASN A 112 -4.82 -18.97 21.96
N LYS A 113 -3.64 -18.33 22.09
CA LYS A 113 -2.32 -18.99 22.09
C LYS A 113 -2.11 -19.88 20.86
N ILE A 114 -2.69 -19.50 19.71
CA ILE A 114 -2.51 -20.21 18.44
C ILE A 114 -1.08 -19.99 17.94
N LEU A 115 -0.56 -18.77 18.07
CA LEU A 115 0.81 -18.41 17.73
C LEU A 115 1.50 -17.75 18.92
N SER A 116 2.83 -17.91 18.99
CA SER A 116 3.67 -17.18 19.95
C SER A 116 3.85 -15.72 19.50
N LEU A 117 2.94 -14.87 19.94
CA LEU A 117 2.89 -13.47 19.49
C LEU A 117 3.24 -12.49 20.61
N PRO A 118 4.12 -11.51 20.35
CA PRO A 118 4.44 -10.46 21.31
C PRO A 118 3.22 -9.69 21.80
N SER A 119 3.30 -9.19 23.03
CA SER A 119 2.26 -8.32 23.59
C SER A 119 2.17 -6.98 22.87
N LYS A 120 1.01 -6.30 22.96
CA LYS A 120 0.82 -4.95 22.43
C LYS A 120 1.88 -3.97 22.95
N ALA A 121 2.26 -4.08 24.23
CA ALA A 121 3.31 -3.27 24.84
C ALA A 121 4.69 -3.57 24.23
N THR A 122 5.01 -4.85 24.03
CA THR A 122 6.26 -5.27 23.38
C THR A 122 6.34 -4.71 21.96
N LEU A 123 5.29 -4.88 21.16
CA LEU A 123 5.26 -4.32 19.80
C LEU A 123 5.40 -2.80 19.80
N LYS A 124 4.74 -2.08 20.72
CA LYS A 124 4.90 -0.62 20.83
C LYS A 124 6.35 -0.22 21.11
N ARG A 125 7.04 -0.93 22.00
CA ARG A 125 8.46 -0.68 22.33
C ARG A 125 9.39 -0.90 21.12
N TYR A 126 9.12 -1.91 20.30
CA TYR A 126 9.85 -2.09 19.04
C TYR A 126 9.43 -1.07 17.98
N MET A 127 8.16 -0.67 17.94
CA MET A 127 7.72 0.38 17.00
C MET A 127 8.37 1.74 17.33
N SER A 128 8.63 2.05 18.59
CA SER A 128 9.32 3.28 18.98
C SER A 128 10.78 3.33 18.52
N SER A 129 11.45 2.19 18.30
CA SER A 129 12.83 2.21 17.79
C SER A 129 12.91 2.63 16.33
N TYR A 130 11.82 2.47 15.56
CA TYR A 130 11.75 2.96 14.18
C TYR A 130 11.39 4.45 14.09
N ARG A 131 11.17 5.13 15.23
CA ARG A 131 10.73 6.52 15.19
C ARG A 131 11.88 7.44 14.76
N THR A 132 11.76 8.02 13.57
CA THR A 132 12.59 9.14 13.11
C THR A 132 11.82 10.45 13.23
N VAL A 133 12.47 11.56 12.87
CA VAL A 133 11.86 12.89 12.72
C VAL A 133 11.10 12.97 11.38
N PHE A 134 10.16 13.91 11.27
CA PHE A 134 9.61 14.29 9.96
C PHE A 134 10.70 14.88 9.06
N GLY A 135 10.47 14.83 7.76
CA GLY A 135 11.44 15.16 6.72
C GLY A 135 11.99 13.94 6.01
N PHE A 136 13.21 14.09 5.51
CA PHE A 136 13.96 13.04 4.83
C PHE A 136 14.84 12.31 5.83
N SER A 137 14.69 10.98 5.93
CA SER A 137 15.47 10.17 6.86
C SER A 137 16.78 9.73 6.22
N GLU A 138 17.89 10.35 6.62
CA GLU A 138 19.23 10.02 6.14
C GLU A 138 19.58 8.54 6.33
N LYS A 139 19.19 7.95 7.48
CA LYS A 139 19.39 6.52 7.76
C LYS A 139 18.67 5.62 6.73
N VAL A 140 17.46 6.00 6.33
CA VAL A 140 16.68 5.27 5.31
C VAL A 140 17.32 5.44 3.93
N LEU A 141 17.76 6.64 3.58
CA LEU A 141 18.41 6.95 2.31
C LEU A 141 19.75 6.22 2.13
N GLN A 142 20.57 6.16 3.18
CA GLN A 142 21.84 5.41 3.15
C GLN A 142 21.62 3.91 2.92
N LYS A 143 20.65 3.31 3.62
CA LYS A 143 20.29 1.90 3.41
C LYS A 143 19.64 1.67 2.04
N LEU A 144 18.88 2.65 1.56
CA LEU A 144 18.33 2.63 0.20
C LEU A 144 19.45 2.65 -0.84
N LYS A 145 20.54 3.38 -0.61
CA LYS A 145 21.74 3.37 -1.47
C LYS A 145 22.36 1.98 -1.58
N THR A 146 22.60 1.32 -0.45
CA THR A 146 23.11 -0.08 -0.45
C THR A 146 22.15 -1.05 -1.13
N LYS A 147 20.85 -0.82 -1.03
CA LYS A 147 19.85 -1.62 -1.75
C LYS A 147 19.88 -1.33 -3.25
N ALA A 148 19.99 -0.07 -3.65
CA ALA A 148 19.98 0.33 -5.05
C ALA A 148 21.20 -0.21 -5.81
N THR A 149 22.38 -0.26 -5.19
CA THR A 149 23.58 -0.86 -5.80
C THR A 149 23.40 -2.33 -6.16
N ASN A 150 22.51 -3.05 -5.46
CA ASN A 150 22.19 -4.46 -5.72
C ASN A 150 21.02 -4.66 -6.70
N LEU A 151 20.43 -3.58 -7.22
CA LEU A 151 19.30 -3.63 -8.16
C LEU A 151 19.75 -3.34 -9.58
N ASP A 152 19.21 -4.11 -10.53
CA ASP A 152 19.37 -3.83 -11.96
C ASP A 152 18.91 -2.40 -12.29
N SER A 153 19.54 -1.78 -13.29
CA SER A 153 19.19 -0.42 -13.74
C SER A 153 17.70 -0.24 -13.98
N CYS A 154 17.07 -1.15 -14.73
CA CYS A 154 15.64 -1.10 -15.03
C CYS A 154 14.72 -1.25 -13.80
N LYS A 155 15.22 -1.68 -12.64
CA LYS A 155 14.43 -1.74 -11.39
C LYS A 155 14.59 -0.46 -10.54
N ARG A 156 15.49 0.43 -10.95
CA ARG A 156 15.80 1.70 -10.27
C ARG A 156 15.07 2.89 -10.88
N HIS A 157 14.57 2.78 -12.11
CA HIS A 157 13.73 3.79 -12.78
C HIS A 157 12.28 3.78 -12.27
N GLY A 158 11.73 4.97 -12.03
CA GLY A 158 10.41 5.15 -11.43
C GLY A 158 10.04 6.61 -11.24
N GLY A 159 9.14 6.89 -10.31
CA GLY A 159 8.71 8.25 -10.01
C GLY A 159 8.26 8.45 -8.58
N LEU A 160 8.08 9.72 -8.21
CA LEU A 160 7.62 10.15 -6.90
C LEU A 160 6.12 10.42 -6.93
N LEU A 161 5.37 9.74 -6.08
CA LEU A 161 3.96 9.97 -5.83
C LEU A 161 3.83 10.82 -4.56
N ILE A 162 3.07 11.91 -4.64
CA ILE A 162 2.92 12.86 -3.53
C ILE A 162 1.43 13.10 -3.27
N ASP A 163 1.03 12.89 -2.03
CA ASP A 163 -0.33 13.14 -1.57
C ASP A 163 -0.36 13.30 -0.04
N GLU A 164 -1.48 13.78 0.47
CA GLU A 164 -1.69 14.12 1.89
C GLU A 164 -2.82 13.26 2.50
N LEU A 165 -2.61 12.84 3.74
CA LEU A 165 -3.60 12.13 4.55
C LEU A 165 -4.10 13.03 5.67
N LYS A 166 -5.43 13.16 5.84
CA LYS A 166 -6.01 13.85 7.01
C LYS A 166 -5.72 13.11 8.31
N LEU A 167 -5.11 13.80 9.26
CA LEU A 167 -4.78 13.37 10.62
C LEU A 167 -5.76 13.97 11.64
N SER A 168 -5.79 13.38 12.83
CA SER A 168 -6.44 14.00 13.99
C SER A 168 -5.47 14.94 14.67
N GLU A 169 -5.81 16.23 14.72
CA GLU A 169 -5.09 17.23 15.51
C GLU A 169 -4.98 16.76 16.95
N HIS A 170 -3.75 16.56 17.42
CA HIS A 170 -3.49 16.01 18.74
C HIS A 170 -2.09 16.37 19.19
N LEU A 171 -2.00 17.08 20.31
CA LEU A 171 -0.73 17.37 20.97
C LEU A 171 -0.40 16.29 21.99
N SER A 172 0.81 15.74 21.93
CA SER A 172 1.27 14.72 22.88
C SER A 172 2.59 15.14 23.52
N VAL A 173 2.66 15.09 24.86
CA VAL A 173 3.88 15.34 25.61
C VAL A 173 4.68 14.04 25.69
N LYS A 174 5.92 14.05 25.23
CA LYS A 174 6.87 12.95 25.41
C LYS A 174 7.35 12.89 26.86
N ASN A 175 7.89 11.74 27.27
CA ASN A 175 8.59 11.61 28.56
C ASN A 175 9.77 12.59 28.70
N SER A 176 10.32 13.10 27.58
CA SER A 176 11.35 14.14 27.55
C SER A 176 10.83 15.56 27.79
N GLY A 177 9.52 15.74 28.03
CA GLY A 177 8.88 17.06 28.15
C GLY A 177 8.60 17.77 26.83
N ILE A 178 9.07 17.24 25.70
CA ILE A 178 8.84 17.81 24.38
C ILE A 178 7.40 17.56 23.93
N VAL A 179 6.71 18.63 23.54
CA VAL A 179 5.36 18.57 22.95
C VAL A 179 5.46 18.29 21.46
N GLU A 180 4.72 17.30 20.99
CA GLU A 180 4.63 16.91 19.58
C GLU A 180 3.22 17.09 19.04
N GLY A 181 3.09 17.10 17.70
CA GLY A 181 1.81 17.26 17.02
C GLY A 181 1.64 18.62 16.35
N PHE A 182 2.71 19.41 16.27
CA PHE A 182 2.78 20.64 15.48
C PHE A 182 3.20 20.37 14.03
N VAL A 183 3.04 21.36 13.17
CA VAL A 183 3.55 21.35 11.79
C VAL A 183 5.06 21.14 11.81
N ASP A 184 5.51 20.18 11.00
CA ASP A 184 6.92 19.82 10.85
C ASP A 184 7.17 19.48 9.37
N LEU A 185 7.72 20.46 8.68
CA LEU A 185 8.15 20.40 7.28
C LEU A 185 9.67 20.13 7.18
N GLY A 186 10.29 19.62 8.25
CA GLY A 186 11.73 19.50 8.36
C GLY A 186 12.43 20.86 8.19
N PRO A 187 13.41 21.00 7.28
CA PRO A 187 14.15 22.25 7.09
C PRO A 187 13.29 23.39 6.53
N PHE A 188 12.10 23.11 5.99
CA PHE A 188 11.21 24.13 5.42
C PHE A 188 10.21 24.70 6.44
N THR A 189 10.27 24.26 7.71
CA THR A 189 9.32 24.69 8.75
C THR A 189 9.59 26.14 9.14
N THR A 190 8.62 27.03 8.94
CA THR A 190 8.76 28.43 9.36
C THR A 190 8.56 28.58 10.87
N THR A 191 9.04 29.69 11.45
CA THR A 191 8.87 29.97 12.89
C THR A 191 7.41 30.04 13.32
N LYS A 192 6.53 30.50 12.42
CA LYS A 192 5.08 30.55 12.65
C LYS A 192 4.47 29.15 12.68
N ASP A 193 4.91 28.28 11.77
CA ASP A 193 4.35 26.92 11.64
C ASP A 193 4.65 26.05 12.86
N LYS A 194 5.79 26.27 13.53
CA LYS A 194 6.20 25.49 14.72
C LYS A 194 5.20 25.53 15.89
N GLN A 195 4.28 26.49 15.91
CA GLN A 195 3.27 26.63 16.96
C GLN A 195 1.88 26.11 16.53
N ILE A 196 1.71 25.76 15.26
CA ILE A 196 0.43 25.37 14.70
C ILE A 196 0.27 23.85 14.80
N PRO A 197 -0.82 23.32 15.38
CA PRO A 197 -1.10 21.88 15.37
C PRO A 197 -1.20 21.34 13.94
N SER A 198 -0.57 20.21 13.65
CA SER A 198 -0.69 19.55 12.34
C SER A 198 -1.97 18.74 12.25
N ASP A 199 -2.63 18.80 11.09
CA ASP A 199 -3.89 18.10 10.81
C ASP A 199 -3.81 17.25 9.53
N HIS A 200 -2.66 17.26 8.83
CA HIS A 200 -2.39 16.44 7.65
C HIS A 200 -0.98 15.84 7.70
N GLY A 201 -0.83 14.67 7.09
CA GLY A 201 0.43 13.96 6.93
C GLY A 201 0.74 13.76 5.45
N MET A 202 1.75 14.46 4.95
CA MET A 202 2.20 14.34 3.57
C MET A 202 3.19 13.19 3.45
N VAL A 203 3.07 12.38 2.40
CA VAL A 203 4.02 11.30 2.10
C VAL A 203 4.52 11.44 0.68
N ILE A 204 5.84 11.29 0.52
CA ILE A 204 6.51 11.19 -0.77
C ILE A 204 6.96 9.74 -0.96
N LEU A 205 6.35 9.05 -1.91
CA LEU A 205 6.55 7.62 -2.16
C LEU A 205 7.21 7.40 -3.52
N PHE A 206 8.38 6.77 -3.54
CA PHE A 206 8.98 6.28 -4.77
C PHE A 206 8.34 4.96 -5.22
N VAL A 207 7.97 4.90 -6.50
CA VAL A 207 7.43 3.70 -7.15
C VAL A 207 8.19 3.40 -8.44
N PRO A 208 8.82 2.22 -8.57
CA PRO A 208 9.51 1.83 -9.79
C PRO A 208 8.53 1.39 -10.89
N PHE A 209 8.93 1.56 -12.16
CA PHE A 209 8.19 0.99 -13.29
C PHE A 209 8.21 -0.54 -13.25
N GLN A 210 9.37 -1.12 -12.92
CA GLN A 210 9.57 -2.56 -12.79
C GLN A 210 9.77 -2.96 -11.33
N GLY A 211 8.92 -3.87 -10.87
CA GLY A 211 8.97 -4.42 -9.51
C GLY A 211 7.67 -4.25 -8.74
N LYS A 212 7.61 -4.89 -7.58
CA LYS A 212 6.48 -4.85 -6.65
C LYS A 212 6.80 -4.10 -5.35
N TRP A 213 7.96 -3.44 -5.30
CA TRP A 213 8.41 -2.67 -4.14
C TRP A 213 8.05 -1.19 -4.31
N SER A 214 8.04 -0.47 -3.19
CA SER A 214 7.85 0.97 -3.11
C SER A 214 8.59 1.46 -1.87
N GLN A 215 9.04 2.71 -1.85
CA GLN A 215 9.83 3.24 -0.75
C GLN A 215 9.37 4.65 -0.38
N ILE A 216 9.09 4.86 0.90
CA ILE A 216 8.82 6.19 1.42
C ILE A 216 10.16 6.94 1.46
N ILE A 217 10.23 8.07 0.76
CA ILE A 217 11.41 8.94 0.69
C ILE A 217 11.35 10.00 1.78
N GLY A 218 10.17 10.57 2.02
CA GLY A 218 9.96 11.57 3.06
C GLY A 218 8.51 11.60 3.58
N CYS A 219 8.37 12.04 4.82
CA CYS A 219 7.08 12.27 5.47
C CYS A 219 7.07 13.62 6.18
N PHE A 220 6.00 14.39 6.05
CA PHE A 220 5.89 15.71 6.66
C PHE A 220 4.56 15.86 7.38
N ALA A 221 4.52 16.69 8.43
CA ALA A 221 3.29 17.06 9.13
C ALA A 221 2.90 18.48 8.71
N THR A 222 1.73 18.65 8.11
CA THR A 222 1.24 19.94 7.61
C THR A 222 -0.01 20.37 8.38
N ASN A 223 -0.31 21.68 8.36
CA ASN A 223 -1.60 22.22 8.74
C ASN A 223 -2.30 22.72 7.47
N GLY A 224 -3.43 22.11 7.12
CA GLY A 224 -4.01 22.19 5.80
C GLY A 224 -3.06 21.70 4.70
N ASN A 225 -3.27 22.22 3.50
CA ASN A 225 -2.50 21.85 2.33
C ASN A 225 -1.20 22.66 2.24
N MET A 226 -0.12 22.00 1.82
CA MET A 226 1.14 22.68 1.62
C MET A 226 1.06 23.74 0.50
N LYS A 227 1.53 24.95 0.77
CA LYS A 227 1.61 26.02 -0.23
C LYS A 227 2.47 25.58 -1.41
N GLY A 228 2.02 25.89 -2.63
CA GLY A 228 2.71 25.46 -3.86
C GLY A 228 4.18 25.88 -3.95
N ASP A 229 4.57 27.03 -3.37
CA ASP A 229 5.96 27.49 -3.36
C ASP A 229 6.86 26.62 -2.48
N THR A 230 6.37 26.23 -1.30
CA THR A 230 7.08 25.31 -0.40
C THR A 230 7.09 23.90 -0.98
N LEU A 231 5.98 23.47 -1.58
CA LEU A 231 5.87 22.15 -2.19
C LEU A 231 6.88 21.97 -3.34
N ALA A 232 7.09 22.98 -4.19
CA ALA A 232 8.10 22.93 -5.26
C ALA A 232 9.52 22.69 -4.71
N LYS A 233 9.86 23.35 -3.59
CA LYS A 233 11.14 23.14 -2.90
C LYS A 233 11.24 21.72 -2.35
N VAL A 234 10.21 21.26 -1.63
CA VAL A 234 10.17 19.91 -1.04
C VAL A 234 10.28 18.83 -2.12
N VAL A 235 9.64 19.01 -3.27
CA VAL A 235 9.71 18.05 -4.38
C VAL A 235 11.10 18.00 -5.00
N THR A 236 11.72 19.15 -5.24
CA THR A 236 13.11 19.22 -5.72
C THR A 236 14.07 18.54 -4.74
N GLU A 237 13.89 18.81 -3.45
CA GLU A 237 14.67 18.25 -2.34
C GLU A 237 14.33 16.80 -2.02
N ALA A 238 13.25 16.24 -2.57
CA ALA A 238 12.98 14.80 -2.54
C ALA A 238 13.67 14.08 -3.69
N THR A 239 13.72 14.70 -4.88
CA THR A 239 14.35 14.15 -6.08
C THR A 239 15.86 13.99 -5.90
N ILE A 240 16.53 15.02 -5.37
CA ILE A 240 17.99 15.01 -5.18
C ILE A 240 18.50 13.84 -4.31
N PRO A 241 18.00 13.61 -3.07
CA PRO A 241 18.45 12.51 -2.24
C PRO A 241 18.01 11.14 -2.76
N ALA A 242 16.86 11.03 -3.44
CA ALA A 242 16.46 9.79 -4.10
C ALA A 242 17.47 9.38 -5.19
N GLU A 243 17.89 10.34 -6.00
CA GLU A 243 18.91 10.18 -7.04
C GLU A 243 20.30 9.88 -6.48
N LYS A 244 20.72 10.61 -5.42
CA LYS A 244 21.97 10.30 -4.70
C LYS A 244 21.98 8.90 -4.06
N SER A 245 20.80 8.36 -3.77
CA SER A 245 20.62 6.99 -3.28
C SER A 245 20.62 5.95 -4.42
N GLY A 246 20.86 6.36 -5.67
CA GLY A 246 20.95 5.47 -6.83
C GLY A 246 19.61 5.08 -7.44
N LEU A 247 18.51 5.78 -7.12
CA LEU A 247 17.23 5.64 -7.83
C LEU A 247 17.14 6.64 -8.97
N PHE A 248 16.45 6.30 -10.05
CA PHE A 248 16.19 7.23 -11.15
C PHE A 248 14.74 7.72 -11.08
N VAL A 249 14.57 9.01 -10.80
CA VAL A 249 13.29 9.69 -10.68
C VAL A 249 12.94 10.30 -12.03
N ASP A 250 12.16 9.58 -12.82
CA ASP A 250 11.76 9.99 -14.16
C ASP A 250 10.48 10.84 -14.13
N PHE A 251 9.59 10.66 -13.16
CA PHE A 251 8.34 11.44 -13.08
C PHE A 251 7.88 11.80 -11.67
N ILE A 252 7.02 12.82 -11.58
CA ILE A 252 6.28 13.21 -10.37
C ILE A 252 4.78 13.13 -10.64
N THR A 253 4.05 12.44 -9.75
CA THR A 253 2.58 12.40 -9.80
C THR A 253 1.94 13.11 -8.62
N THR A 254 1.11 14.10 -8.91
CA THR A 254 0.28 14.83 -7.95
C THR A 254 -1.20 14.78 -8.33
N ASP A 255 -2.10 15.07 -7.39
CA ASP A 255 -3.51 15.24 -7.71
C ASP A 255 -3.78 16.54 -8.51
N GLY A 256 -5.05 16.81 -8.81
CA GLY A 256 -5.48 18.00 -9.55
C GLY A 256 -5.74 19.26 -8.72
N ALA A 257 -5.30 19.31 -7.45
CA ALA A 257 -5.58 20.41 -6.55
C ALA A 257 -4.86 21.72 -6.93
N ALA A 258 -5.39 22.85 -6.46
CA ALA A 258 -4.93 24.18 -6.85
C ALA A 258 -3.46 24.45 -6.44
N TRP A 259 -3.04 24.00 -5.25
CA TRP A 259 -1.65 24.16 -4.80
C TRP A 259 -0.67 23.30 -5.60
N ASN A 260 -1.08 22.10 -6.01
CA ASN A 260 -0.29 21.24 -6.91
C ASN A 260 -0.15 21.86 -8.30
N ARG A 261 -1.22 22.48 -8.83
CA ARG A 261 -1.12 23.28 -10.08
C ARG A 261 -0.23 24.52 -9.92
N LYS A 262 -0.26 25.18 -8.76
CA LYS A 262 0.65 26.29 -8.47
C LYS A 262 2.11 25.81 -8.48
N MET A 263 2.39 24.69 -7.83
CA MET A 263 3.71 24.04 -7.84
C MET A 263 4.18 23.76 -9.27
N TRP A 264 3.31 23.19 -10.13
CA TRP A 264 3.63 22.93 -11.53
C TRP A 264 4.05 24.20 -12.26
N LYS A 265 3.27 25.28 -12.11
CA LYS A 265 3.56 26.57 -12.74
C LYS A 265 4.91 27.15 -12.29
N ILE A 266 5.23 27.04 -10.99
CA ILE A 266 6.52 27.50 -10.44
C ILE A 266 7.69 26.74 -11.05
N MET A 267 7.52 25.43 -11.30
CA MET A 267 8.53 24.61 -11.94
C MET A 267 8.56 24.74 -13.48
N GLY A 268 7.65 25.53 -14.08
CA GLY A 268 7.60 25.75 -15.54
C GLY A 268 6.69 24.77 -16.30
N VAL A 269 5.88 23.98 -15.60
CA VAL A 269 4.93 23.03 -16.20
C VAL A 269 3.58 23.73 -16.40
N GLN A 270 3.13 23.75 -17.65
CA GLN A 270 1.88 24.39 -18.05
C GLN A 270 1.34 23.77 -19.33
N ALA A 271 0.03 23.80 -19.51
CA ALA A 271 -0.57 23.34 -20.75
C ALA A 271 -1.76 24.19 -21.16
N THR A 272 -1.82 24.46 -22.45
CA THR A 272 -2.89 25.19 -23.14
C THR A 272 -3.25 24.43 -24.41
N ALA A 273 -4.32 24.83 -25.10
CA ALA A 273 -4.66 24.23 -26.38
C ALA A 273 -3.59 24.42 -27.47
N LYS A 274 -2.68 25.41 -27.33
CA LYS A 274 -1.64 25.73 -28.31
C LYS A 274 -0.28 25.14 -27.97
N SER A 275 0.06 25.07 -26.68
CA SER A 275 1.37 24.64 -26.21
C SER A 275 1.24 23.88 -24.91
N THR A 276 2.00 22.78 -24.79
CA THR A 276 2.08 21.94 -23.59
C THR A 276 3.54 21.75 -23.21
N THR A 277 3.90 22.21 -22.01
CA THR A 277 5.18 21.95 -21.35
C THR A 277 4.91 20.96 -20.22
N CYS A 278 5.23 19.69 -20.45
CA CYS A 278 4.90 18.58 -19.54
C CYS A 278 6.07 18.12 -18.66
N LYS A 279 7.28 18.64 -18.94
CA LYS A 279 8.55 18.24 -18.34
C LYS A 279 9.44 19.44 -18.06
N VAL A 280 10.42 19.24 -17.19
CA VAL A 280 11.44 20.23 -16.83
C VAL A 280 12.83 19.59 -16.89
N GLN A 281 13.88 20.41 -16.93
CA GLN A 281 15.25 19.91 -16.83
C GLN A 281 15.43 19.15 -15.51
N HIS A 282 16.01 17.95 -15.56
CA HIS A 282 16.18 17.15 -14.34
C HIS A 282 17.21 17.81 -13.40
N PRO A 283 16.93 17.95 -12.09
CA PRO A 283 17.76 18.75 -11.17
C PRO A 283 19.13 18.13 -10.84
N VAL A 284 19.32 16.85 -11.14
CA VAL A 284 20.58 16.12 -10.86
C VAL A 284 21.32 15.74 -12.15
N ASP A 285 20.64 15.76 -13.30
CA ASP A 285 21.16 15.20 -14.55
C ASP A 285 20.77 16.09 -15.72
N SER A 286 21.76 16.64 -16.42
CA SER A 286 21.55 17.55 -17.56
C SER A 286 20.98 16.86 -18.79
N ASP A 287 21.13 15.53 -18.91
CA ASP A 287 20.70 14.79 -20.11
C ASP A 287 19.30 14.21 -19.96
N ARG A 288 18.73 14.28 -18.73
CA ARG A 288 17.39 13.79 -18.42
C ARG A 288 16.40 14.91 -18.18
N HIS A 289 15.13 14.55 -18.30
CA HIS A 289 14.01 15.41 -17.97
C HIS A 289 13.18 14.80 -16.84
N LEU A 290 12.59 15.65 -16.04
CA LEU A 290 11.65 15.28 -15.00
C LEU A 290 10.22 15.55 -15.48
N PHE A 291 9.44 14.48 -15.66
CA PHE A 291 8.09 14.54 -16.21
C PHE A 291 7.03 14.76 -15.12
N PHE A 292 5.96 15.48 -15.44
CA PHE A 292 4.84 15.72 -14.52
C PHE A 292 3.58 15.00 -14.95
N VAL A 293 2.90 14.39 -13.98
CA VAL A 293 1.69 13.61 -14.21
C VAL A 293 0.63 13.99 -13.19
N SER A 294 -0.58 14.25 -13.65
CA SER A 294 -1.75 14.38 -12.78
C SER A 294 -2.36 13.01 -12.53
N ASP A 295 -2.86 12.75 -11.32
CA ASP A 295 -3.55 11.49 -11.03
C ASP A 295 -4.75 11.27 -11.96
N PHE A 296 -4.60 10.33 -12.90
CA PHE A 296 -5.56 10.10 -13.97
C PHE A 296 -6.92 9.59 -13.46
N PRO A 297 -6.97 8.61 -12.53
CA PRO A 297 -8.25 8.21 -11.92
C PRO A 297 -9.01 9.38 -11.28
N HIS A 298 -8.32 10.31 -10.62
CA HIS A 298 -8.93 11.53 -10.09
C HIS A 298 -9.44 12.48 -11.19
N LEU A 299 -8.73 12.61 -12.31
CA LEU A 299 -9.22 13.39 -13.46
C LEU A 299 -10.53 12.82 -14.00
N ILE A 300 -10.64 11.50 -14.14
CA ILE A 300 -11.87 10.81 -14.60
C ILE A 300 -13.02 10.97 -13.60
N LYS A 301 -12.75 10.86 -12.30
CA LYS A 301 -13.72 11.15 -11.23
C LYS A 301 -14.30 12.56 -11.36
N CYS A 302 -13.44 13.56 -11.57
CA CYS A 302 -13.87 14.94 -11.70
C CYS A 302 -14.57 15.23 -13.04
N LEU A 303 -14.17 14.55 -14.12
CA LEU A 303 -14.87 14.56 -15.41
C LEU A 303 -16.31 14.06 -15.25
N ARG A 304 -16.48 12.90 -14.61
CA ARG A 304 -17.79 12.34 -14.27
C ARG A 304 -18.62 13.31 -13.45
N ASN A 305 -18.06 13.89 -12.39
CA ASN A 305 -18.79 14.82 -11.52
C ASN A 305 -19.26 16.08 -12.26
N SER A 306 -18.48 16.54 -13.25
CA SER A 306 -18.87 17.68 -14.10
C SER A 306 -19.99 17.30 -15.07
N LEU A 307 -19.87 16.13 -15.70
CA LEU A 307 -20.89 15.60 -16.62
C LEU A 307 -22.25 15.44 -15.93
N LEU A 308 -22.26 14.94 -14.68
CA LEU A 308 -23.46 14.83 -13.86
C LEU A 308 -24.12 16.18 -13.52
N LYS A 309 -23.35 17.28 -13.51
CA LYS A 309 -23.84 18.60 -13.09
C LYS A 309 -24.41 19.40 -14.26
N CYS A 310 -23.70 19.49 -15.38
CA CYS A 310 -24.01 20.46 -16.43
C CYS A 310 -23.90 19.95 -17.88
N GLY A 311 -23.57 18.68 -18.12
CA GLY A 311 -23.35 18.19 -19.48
C GLY A 311 -22.10 18.79 -20.14
N PHE A 312 -21.84 18.43 -21.40
CA PHE A 312 -20.72 18.95 -22.19
C PHE A 312 -21.12 19.34 -23.60
N ASN A 313 -20.54 20.42 -24.12
CA ASN A 313 -20.70 20.88 -25.50
C ASN A 313 -19.49 20.45 -26.32
N THR A 314 -19.59 19.32 -27.01
CA THR A 314 -18.50 18.75 -27.79
C THR A 314 -18.68 19.03 -29.29
N PRO A 315 -17.64 18.89 -30.14
CA PRO A 315 -17.79 19.08 -31.58
C PRO A 315 -18.83 18.16 -32.23
N ALA A 316 -19.09 16.99 -31.63
CA ALA A 316 -20.12 16.04 -32.09
C ALA A 316 -21.54 16.41 -31.62
N GLY A 317 -21.69 17.42 -30.77
CA GLY A 317 -22.95 17.85 -30.17
C GLY A 317 -22.94 17.85 -28.64
N HIS A 318 -24.13 18.07 -28.07
CA HIS A 318 -24.32 18.15 -26.63
C HIS A 318 -24.38 16.76 -25.98
N VAL A 319 -23.49 16.53 -25.01
CA VAL A 319 -23.39 15.31 -24.22
C VAL A 319 -24.13 15.53 -22.90
N THR A 320 -25.18 14.75 -22.69
CA THR A 320 -26.00 14.81 -21.47
C THR A 320 -26.10 13.44 -20.79
N MET A 321 -26.20 13.47 -19.46
CA MET A 321 -26.48 12.28 -18.66
C MET A 321 -27.91 11.77 -18.81
N GLN A 322 -28.83 12.57 -19.35
CA GLN A 322 -30.21 12.14 -19.55
C GLN A 322 -30.30 10.93 -20.48
N HIS A 323 -29.46 10.85 -21.52
CA HIS A 323 -29.39 9.69 -22.41
C HIS A 323 -29.08 8.40 -21.64
N VAL A 324 -28.13 8.45 -20.70
CA VAL A 324 -27.74 7.29 -19.88
C VAL A 324 -28.81 6.97 -18.82
N LYS A 325 -29.43 8.00 -18.22
CA LYS A 325 -30.53 7.79 -17.26
C LYS A 325 -31.73 7.12 -17.90
N GLU A 326 -32.11 7.53 -19.10
CA GLU A 326 -33.22 6.91 -19.82
C GLU A 326 -32.87 5.50 -20.30
N ALA A 327 -31.63 5.28 -20.79
CA ALA A 327 -31.15 3.93 -21.10
C ALA A 327 -31.24 3.01 -19.87
N PHE A 328 -30.90 3.53 -18.69
CA PHE A 328 -30.98 2.79 -17.42
C PHE A 328 -32.41 2.48 -17.01
N LYS A 329 -33.34 3.40 -17.25
CA LYS A 329 -34.77 3.19 -17.00
C LYS A 329 -35.33 2.09 -17.90
N ILE A 330 -35.03 2.15 -19.21
CA ILE A 330 -35.43 1.13 -20.17
C ILE A 330 -34.86 -0.25 -19.79
N ASP A 331 -33.57 -0.31 -19.45
CA ASP A 331 -32.90 -1.55 -19.03
C ASP A 331 -33.49 -2.10 -17.72
N SER A 332 -33.87 -1.21 -16.79
CA SER A 332 -34.44 -1.60 -15.50
C SER A 332 -35.81 -2.28 -15.63
N CYS A 333 -36.57 -1.96 -16.69
CA CYS A 333 -37.83 -2.64 -17.01
C CYS A 333 -37.62 -4.06 -17.59
N ASN A 334 -36.41 -4.40 -18.00
CA ASN A 334 -36.10 -5.73 -18.53
C ASN A 334 -35.84 -6.72 -17.38
N VAL A 335 -36.57 -7.84 -17.37
CA VAL A 335 -36.58 -8.81 -16.25
C VAL A 335 -35.57 -9.95 -16.46
N THR A 336 -35.14 -10.20 -17.70
CA THR A 336 -34.29 -11.36 -18.04
C THR A 336 -32.81 -11.00 -18.19
N LEU A 337 -32.45 -10.28 -19.25
CA LEU A 337 -31.08 -9.92 -19.61
C LEU A 337 -30.92 -8.39 -19.63
N LYS A 338 -30.36 -7.87 -18.54
CA LYS A 338 -30.01 -6.45 -18.43
C LYS A 338 -28.70 -6.17 -19.16
N ALA A 339 -28.66 -5.09 -19.93
CA ALA A 339 -27.46 -4.59 -20.60
C ALA A 339 -26.51 -3.88 -19.61
N MET A 340 -27.02 -3.35 -18.50
CA MET A 340 -26.23 -2.68 -17.46
C MET A 340 -26.28 -3.39 -16.09
N PRO A 341 -25.91 -4.68 -16.00
CA PRO A 341 -25.88 -5.37 -14.73
C PRO A 341 -24.85 -4.70 -13.82
N GLY A 342 -25.23 -4.37 -12.59
CA GLY A 342 -24.35 -3.73 -11.61
C GLY A 342 -24.20 -2.20 -11.73
N ILE A 343 -24.76 -1.57 -12.77
CA ILE A 343 -25.01 -0.13 -12.73
C ILE A 343 -26.24 0.10 -11.85
N THR A 344 -26.15 1.09 -10.98
CA THR A 344 -27.19 1.40 -9.99
C THR A 344 -27.42 2.90 -9.95
N ARG A 345 -28.46 3.32 -9.21
CA ARG A 345 -28.74 4.75 -8.99
C ARG A 345 -27.53 5.52 -8.44
N CYS A 346 -26.69 4.88 -7.61
CA CYS A 346 -25.45 5.47 -7.09
C CYS A 346 -24.44 5.92 -8.18
N HIS A 347 -24.54 5.39 -9.40
CA HIS A 347 -23.68 5.80 -10.51
C HIS A 347 -24.18 7.07 -11.19
N LEU A 348 -25.50 7.20 -11.31
CA LEU A 348 -26.19 8.26 -12.05
C LEU A 348 -26.56 9.45 -11.17
N GLU A 349 -26.81 9.20 -9.89
CA GLU A 349 -27.21 10.18 -8.88
C GLU A 349 -26.44 9.93 -7.57
N PRO A 350 -25.09 10.02 -7.59
CA PRO A 350 -24.26 9.77 -6.42
C PRO A 350 -24.47 10.83 -5.34
N ASN A 351 -24.53 10.40 -4.08
CA ASN A 351 -24.40 11.28 -2.93
C ASN A 351 -22.96 11.82 -2.77
N GLY A 352 -22.71 12.64 -1.75
CA GLY A 352 -21.39 13.25 -1.51
C GLY A 352 -20.24 12.24 -1.38
N PHE A 353 -20.45 11.14 -0.66
CA PHE A 353 -19.45 10.09 -0.48
C PHE A 353 -19.25 9.26 -1.75
N GLU A 354 -20.34 8.95 -2.47
CA GLU A 354 -20.30 8.19 -3.72
C GLU A 354 -19.65 8.97 -4.87
N LYS A 355 -19.68 10.31 -4.84
CA LYS A 355 -18.94 11.17 -5.77
C LYS A 355 -17.42 11.00 -5.67
N MET A 356 -16.93 10.55 -4.51
CA MET A 356 -15.51 10.29 -4.29
C MET A 356 -15.07 8.91 -4.78
N ARG A 357 -16.01 7.97 -4.99
CA ARG A 357 -15.70 6.63 -5.49
C ARG A 357 -15.31 6.66 -6.96
N VAL A 358 -14.01 6.52 -7.22
CA VAL A 358 -13.42 6.41 -8.56
C VAL A 358 -14.01 5.24 -9.34
N THR A 359 -14.23 4.10 -8.68
CA THR A 359 -14.80 2.89 -9.31
C THR A 359 -16.13 3.16 -10.01
N TYR A 360 -17.00 3.99 -9.43
CA TYR A 360 -18.29 4.33 -10.05
C TYR A 360 -18.12 5.18 -11.31
N ALA A 361 -17.11 6.06 -11.36
CA ALA A 361 -16.80 6.81 -12.57
C ALA A 361 -16.28 5.89 -13.69
N PHE A 362 -15.45 4.91 -13.35
CA PHE A 362 -14.92 3.93 -14.30
C PHE A 362 -16.01 2.98 -14.81
N GLN A 363 -16.92 2.55 -13.94
CA GLN A 363 -18.08 1.74 -14.32
C GLN A 363 -19.06 2.51 -15.20
N LEU A 364 -19.25 3.81 -14.94
CA LEU A 364 -20.11 4.67 -15.75
C LEU A 364 -19.59 4.83 -17.19
N PHE A 365 -18.29 5.03 -17.37
CA PHE A 365 -17.63 5.05 -18.68
C PHE A 365 -17.20 3.64 -19.15
N GLY A 366 -17.79 2.60 -18.56
CA GLY A 366 -17.47 1.21 -18.87
C GLY A 366 -18.21 0.68 -20.08
N THR A 367 -17.78 -0.50 -20.55
CA THR A 367 -18.34 -1.19 -21.72
C THR A 367 -19.85 -1.45 -21.60
N ARG A 368 -20.35 -1.74 -20.39
CA ARG A 368 -21.78 -2.02 -20.14
C ARG A 368 -22.68 -0.85 -20.52
N VAL A 369 -22.31 0.36 -20.09
CA VAL A 369 -23.10 1.57 -20.38
C VAL A 369 -23.03 1.89 -21.88
N LEU A 370 -21.87 1.71 -22.51
CA LEU A 370 -21.73 1.84 -23.95
C LEU A 370 -22.61 0.85 -24.72
N GLN A 371 -22.58 -0.42 -24.36
CA GLN A 371 -23.41 -1.46 -25.00
C GLN A 371 -24.90 -1.14 -24.84
N ALA A 372 -25.32 -0.67 -23.66
CA ALA A 372 -26.71 -0.28 -23.44
C ALA A 372 -27.14 0.93 -24.28
N LEU A 373 -26.27 1.94 -24.44
CA LEU A 373 -26.54 3.08 -25.33
C LEU A 373 -26.68 2.63 -26.79
N HIS A 374 -25.95 1.60 -27.23
CA HIS A 374 -26.12 1.03 -28.57
C HIS A 374 -27.40 0.18 -28.66
N LEU A 375 -27.65 -0.70 -27.69
CA LEU A 375 -28.81 -1.59 -27.68
C LEU A 375 -30.14 -0.83 -27.67
N TYR A 376 -30.21 0.27 -26.91
CA TYR A 376 -31.41 1.08 -26.77
C TYR A 376 -31.43 2.31 -27.69
N GLN A 377 -30.52 2.39 -28.65
CA GLN A 377 -30.35 3.56 -29.52
C GLN A 377 -31.65 3.99 -30.19
N GLU A 378 -32.39 3.07 -30.81
CA GLU A 378 -33.65 3.40 -31.50
C GLU A 378 -34.68 4.03 -30.55
N LYS A 379 -34.84 3.46 -29.34
CA LYS A 379 -35.77 3.98 -28.33
C LYS A 379 -35.34 5.35 -27.83
N LEU A 380 -34.04 5.55 -27.61
CA LEU A 380 -33.47 6.82 -27.16
C LEU A 380 -33.58 7.90 -28.24
N CYS A 381 -33.36 7.56 -29.51
CA CYS A 381 -33.53 8.49 -30.63
C CYS A 381 -34.98 8.94 -30.81
N LYS A 382 -35.97 8.09 -30.50
CA LYS A 382 -37.39 8.51 -30.48
C LYS A 382 -37.67 9.58 -29.41
N ILE A 383 -36.94 9.58 -28.30
CA ILE A 383 -37.15 10.51 -27.17
C ILE A 383 -36.32 11.79 -27.35
N PHE A 384 -35.06 11.66 -27.76
CA PHE A 384 -34.08 12.76 -27.75
C PHE A 384 -33.62 13.19 -29.16
N GLY A 385 -34.11 12.54 -30.23
CA GLY A 385 -33.65 12.75 -31.59
C GLY A 385 -32.36 12.00 -31.89
N THR A 386 -31.21 12.52 -31.44
CA THR A 386 -29.89 11.89 -31.66
C THR A 386 -29.08 11.80 -30.37
N ILE A 387 -28.47 10.63 -30.14
CA ILE A 387 -27.59 10.39 -28.97
C ILE A 387 -26.12 10.17 -29.37
N THR A 388 -25.80 10.37 -30.65
CA THR A 388 -24.49 10.10 -31.26
C THR A 388 -23.36 10.83 -30.54
N ALA A 389 -23.57 12.10 -30.14
CA ALA A 389 -22.61 12.87 -29.35
C ALA A 389 -22.23 12.18 -28.03
N THR A 390 -23.22 11.66 -27.30
CA THR A 390 -22.98 10.93 -26.03
C THR A 390 -22.29 9.59 -26.28
N GLN A 391 -22.71 8.83 -27.29
CA GLN A 391 -22.06 7.55 -27.63
C GLN A 391 -20.58 7.76 -27.99
N HIS A 392 -20.28 8.75 -28.84
CA HIS A 392 -18.92 9.11 -29.24
C HIS A 392 -18.08 9.52 -28.02
N PHE A 393 -18.62 10.42 -27.20
CA PHE A 393 -17.93 10.87 -26.00
C PHE A 393 -17.61 9.72 -25.04
N PHE A 394 -18.60 8.88 -24.70
CA PHE A 394 -18.38 7.75 -23.80
C PHE A 394 -17.37 6.75 -24.38
N SER A 395 -17.37 6.53 -25.70
CA SER A 395 -16.40 5.65 -26.36
C SER A 395 -14.98 6.20 -26.26
N LYS A 396 -14.78 7.50 -26.54
CA LYS A 396 -13.47 8.15 -26.39
C LYS A 396 -12.94 8.08 -24.96
N ILE A 397 -13.79 8.35 -23.96
CA ILE A 397 -13.38 8.28 -22.56
C ILE A 397 -13.13 6.83 -22.12
N HIS A 398 -13.90 5.87 -22.61
CA HIS A 398 -13.68 4.45 -22.34
C HIS A 398 -12.32 3.98 -22.84
N HIS A 399 -11.97 4.29 -24.09
CA HIS A 399 -10.66 3.95 -24.66
C HIS A 399 -9.53 4.66 -23.89
N LEU A 400 -9.69 5.96 -23.61
CA LEU A 400 -8.71 6.70 -22.81
C LEU A 400 -8.46 6.05 -21.44
N ILE A 401 -9.53 5.60 -20.76
CA ILE A 401 -9.41 4.90 -19.47
C ILE A 401 -8.62 3.61 -19.62
N ALA A 402 -8.94 2.77 -20.61
CA ALA A 402 -8.23 1.51 -20.85
C ALA A 402 -6.74 1.75 -21.08
N LEU A 403 -6.40 2.74 -21.93
CA LEU A 403 -5.03 3.11 -22.24
C LEU A 403 -4.26 3.63 -21.03
N MET A 404 -4.88 4.51 -20.25
CA MET A 404 -4.23 5.18 -19.12
C MET A 404 -4.27 4.34 -17.84
N THR A 405 -4.90 3.18 -17.82
CA THR A 405 -4.92 2.27 -16.65
C THR A 405 -4.43 0.85 -16.92
N SER A 406 -3.62 0.66 -17.96
CA SER A 406 -2.97 -0.60 -18.30
C SER A 406 -2.11 -1.16 -17.14
N ARG A 407 -2.43 -2.40 -16.70
CA ARG A 407 -1.82 -3.05 -15.53
C ARG A 407 -0.95 -4.26 -15.85
N HIS A 408 -1.04 -4.79 -17.06
CA HIS A 408 -0.31 -5.99 -17.48
C HIS A 408 0.29 -5.84 -18.87
N PRO A 409 1.32 -6.65 -19.21
CA PRO A 409 2.11 -6.49 -20.43
C PRO A 409 1.31 -6.56 -21.75
N GLY A 410 0.18 -7.29 -21.76
CA GLY A 410 -0.69 -7.40 -22.93
C GLY A 410 -1.46 -6.12 -23.26
N GLU A 411 -1.73 -5.28 -22.27
CA GLU A 411 -2.44 -3.99 -22.44
C GLU A 411 -1.50 -2.79 -22.35
N ALA A 412 -0.20 -3.03 -22.15
CA ALA A 412 0.76 -1.97 -21.92
C ALA A 412 0.97 -1.10 -23.16
N LEU A 413 1.23 0.18 -22.93
CA LEU A 413 1.49 1.15 -24.00
C LEU A 413 2.84 0.86 -24.64
N ARG A 414 2.86 0.77 -25.98
CA ARG A 414 4.07 0.48 -26.79
C ARG A 414 4.36 1.61 -27.77
N PRO A 415 5.63 1.86 -28.10
CA PRO A 415 5.99 2.87 -29.08
C PRO A 415 5.39 2.50 -30.45
N HIS A 416 4.94 3.50 -31.21
CA HIS A 416 4.32 3.34 -32.54
C HIS A 416 3.07 2.43 -32.58
N SER A 417 2.46 2.13 -31.43
CA SER A 417 1.22 1.35 -31.38
C SER A 417 0.01 2.20 -31.77
N PHE A 418 -1.06 1.52 -32.20
CA PHE A 418 -2.38 2.13 -32.37
C PHE A 418 -2.80 2.93 -31.12
N TYR A 419 -2.54 2.37 -29.94
CA TYR A 419 -2.80 2.98 -28.64
C TYR A 419 -2.07 4.31 -28.42
N ALA A 420 -0.80 4.42 -28.82
CA ALA A 420 -0.07 5.68 -28.74
C ALA A 420 -0.63 6.75 -29.69
N THR A 421 -1.18 6.32 -30.83
CA THR A 421 -1.84 7.20 -31.79
C THR A 421 -3.19 7.69 -31.25
N GLU A 422 -4.00 6.82 -30.64
CA GLU A 422 -5.26 7.21 -30.00
C GLU A 422 -5.07 8.27 -28.90
N LEU A 423 -3.98 8.19 -28.11
CA LEU A 423 -3.67 9.23 -27.12
C LEU A 423 -3.39 10.59 -27.77
N LYS A 424 -2.65 10.61 -28.90
CA LYS A 424 -2.41 11.84 -29.68
C LYS A 424 -3.70 12.39 -30.26
N GLU A 425 -4.55 11.52 -30.82
CA GLU A 425 -5.87 11.91 -31.32
C GLU A 425 -6.77 12.45 -30.21
N PHE A 426 -6.69 11.90 -29.00
CA PHE A 426 -7.43 12.42 -27.85
C PHE A 426 -6.99 13.83 -27.46
N LEU A 427 -5.69 14.15 -27.53
CA LEU A 427 -5.19 15.50 -27.32
C LEU A 427 -5.75 16.49 -28.37
N LEU A 428 -5.77 16.08 -29.64
CA LEU A 428 -6.37 16.88 -30.72
C LEU A 428 -7.87 17.09 -30.47
N TYR A 429 -8.59 16.04 -30.10
CA TYR A 429 -10.00 16.11 -29.73
C TYR A 429 -10.24 17.06 -28.55
N LEU A 430 -9.39 17.01 -27.52
CA LEU A 430 -9.50 17.90 -26.36
C LEU A 430 -9.34 19.38 -26.76
N ASN A 431 -8.43 19.68 -27.68
CA ASN A 431 -8.24 21.03 -28.22
C ASN A 431 -9.43 21.49 -29.07
N GLN A 432 -9.97 20.60 -29.91
CA GLN A 432 -11.19 20.88 -30.69
C GLN A 432 -12.39 21.11 -29.77
N TRP A 433 -12.52 20.33 -28.70
CA TRP A 433 -13.59 20.47 -27.72
C TRP A 433 -13.50 21.81 -26.99
N GLU A 434 -12.32 22.21 -26.50
CA GLU A 434 -12.14 23.53 -25.87
C GLU A 434 -12.52 24.68 -26.83
N LYS A 435 -12.03 24.60 -28.08
CA LYS A 435 -12.33 25.59 -29.12
C LYS A 435 -13.82 25.66 -29.43
N HIS A 436 -14.50 24.52 -29.50
CA HIS A 436 -15.94 24.46 -29.79
C HIS A 436 -16.78 25.05 -28.64
N ALA A 437 -16.42 24.73 -27.39
CA ALA A 437 -17.13 25.25 -26.23
C ALA A 437 -17.01 26.78 -26.12
N ASN A 438 -15.88 27.37 -26.56
CA ASN A 438 -15.66 28.80 -26.71
C ASN A 438 -16.20 29.68 -25.56
N GLY A 439 -16.02 29.25 -24.31
CA GLY A 439 -16.51 29.97 -23.13
C GLY A 439 -18.04 29.94 -22.90
N LYS A 440 -18.83 29.32 -23.79
CA LYS A 440 -20.30 29.17 -23.68
C LYS A 440 -20.73 28.09 -22.66
N GLY A 441 -19.80 27.60 -21.84
CA GLY A 441 -20.02 26.48 -20.94
C GLY A 441 -19.96 25.11 -21.63
N GLY A 442 -19.99 24.03 -20.84
CA GLY A 442 -19.93 22.66 -21.36
C GLY A 442 -18.52 22.15 -21.71
N PHE A 443 -17.47 22.82 -21.22
CA PHE A 443 -16.10 22.30 -21.21
C PHE A 443 -15.67 21.90 -19.80
N ILE A 444 -14.60 21.12 -19.70
CA ILE A 444 -13.95 20.84 -18.43
C ILE A 444 -13.22 22.09 -17.90
N SER A 445 -12.95 22.14 -16.60
CA SER A 445 -12.25 23.29 -16.01
C SER A 445 -10.79 23.31 -16.45
N ASP A 446 -10.19 24.49 -16.47
CA ASP A 446 -8.82 24.71 -16.94
C ASP A 446 -7.80 23.82 -16.22
N SER A 447 -7.92 23.66 -14.89
CA SER A 447 -7.05 22.73 -14.12
C SER A 447 -7.15 21.28 -14.61
N ARG A 448 -8.34 20.83 -15.01
CA ARG A 448 -8.56 19.46 -15.50
C ARG A 448 -8.08 19.29 -16.94
N ALA A 449 -8.32 20.28 -17.78
CA ALA A 449 -7.80 20.31 -19.15
C ALA A 449 -6.26 20.31 -19.15
N THR A 450 -5.66 21.16 -18.32
CA THR A 450 -4.21 21.20 -18.08
C THR A 450 -3.70 19.84 -17.60
N GLY A 451 -4.37 19.25 -16.60
CA GLY A 451 -4.04 17.93 -16.08
C GLY A 451 -4.03 16.83 -17.15
N LEU A 452 -5.09 16.75 -17.97
CA LEU A 452 -5.17 15.77 -19.05
C LEU A 452 -4.08 15.99 -20.11
N ARG A 453 -3.86 17.24 -20.54
CA ARG A 453 -2.83 17.55 -21.53
C ARG A 453 -1.43 17.17 -21.07
N VAL A 454 -1.06 17.60 -19.87
CA VAL A 454 0.24 17.28 -19.28
C VAL A 454 0.37 15.77 -19.07
N THR A 455 -0.61 15.12 -18.46
CA THR A 455 -0.56 13.66 -18.20
C THR A 455 -0.39 12.85 -19.49
N ILE A 456 -1.17 13.13 -20.54
CA ILE A 456 -1.08 12.37 -21.80
C ILE A 456 0.23 12.68 -22.52
N SER A 457 0.66 13.94 -22.59
CA SER A 457 1.92 14.33 -23.23
C SER A 457 3.12 13.73 -22.51
N SER A 458 3.16 13.81 -21.17
CA SER A 458 4.18 13.16 -20.34
C SER A 458 4.20 11.66 -20.55
N THR A 459 3.04 11.00 -20.65
CA THR A 459 2.98 9.55 -20.87
C THR A 459 3.60 9.14 -22.20
N LEU A 460 3.33 9.91 -23.27
CA LEU A 460 3.89 9.65 -24.60
C LEU A 460 5.40 9.92 -24.65
N GLU A 461 5.87 11.02 -24.06
CA GLU A 461 7.29 11.36 -24.04
C GLU A 461 8.10 10.44 -23.11
N LEU A 462 7.52 10.08 -21.96
CA LEU A 462 8.11 9.11 -21.03
C LEU A 462 8.21 7.73 -21.68
N LEU A 463 7.18 7.30 -22.44
CA LEU A 463 7.26 6.06 -23.22
C LEU A 463 8.45 6.08 -24.17
N ALA A 464 8.61 7.17 -24.96
CA ALA A 464 9.71 7.31 -25.90
C ALA A 464 11.07 7.26 -25.19
N TYR A 465 11.25 8.03 -24.12
CA TYR A 465 12.48 8.03 -23.32
C TYR A 465 12.79 6.64 -22.74
N LEU A 466 11.80 5.97 -22.13
CA LEU A 466 12.00 4.66 -21.53
C LEU A 466 12.36 3.59 -22.58
N THR A 467 11.77 3.67 -23.78
CA THR A 467 12.03 2.67 -24.83
C THR A 467 13.31 2.93 -25.61
N GLU A 468 13.62 4.20 -25.90
CA GLU A 468 14.74 4.58 -26.76
C GLU A 468 16.06 4.74 -25.99
N LYS A 469 16.00 5.24 -24.74
CA LYS A 469 17.20 5.54 -23.95
C LYS A 469 17.47 4.55 -22.82
N VAL A 470 16.41 4.06 -22.16
CA VAL A 470 16.57 3.21 -20.97
C VAL A 470 16.50 1.71 -21.30
N GLY A 471 15.81 1.32 -22.37
CA GLY A 471 15.70 -0.07 -22.83
C GLY A 471 14.46 -0.83 -22.35
N TYR A 472 13.39 -0.13 -21.96
CA TYR A 472 12.09 -0.76 -21.71
C TYR A 472 11.39 -1.15 -23.02
N LYS A 473 10.57 -2.20 -22.97
CA LYS A 473 9.77 -2.63 -24.14
C LYS A 473 8.39 -1.96 -24.23
N TYR A 474 7.88 -1.48 -23.10
CA TYR A 474 6.54 -0.92 -22.97
C TYR A 474 6.42 -0.17 -21.64
N LEU A 475 5.38 0.65 -21.51
CA LEU A 475 4.99 1.34 -20.29
C LEU A 475 3.62 0.83 -19.79
N MET A 476 3.57 0.34 -18.54
CA MET A 476 2.31 0.10 -17.84
C MET A 476 1.86 1.40 -17.19
N THR A 477 0.88 2.07 -17.80
CA THR A 477 0.42 3.40 -17.38
C THR A 477 -0.22 3.41 -15.99
N SER A 478 -0.66 2.26 -15.45
CA SER A 478 -1.09 2.20 -14.06
C SER A 478 0.04 2.45 -13.05
N ARG A 479 1.31 2.51 -13.48
CA ARG A 479 2.47 2.78 -12.62
C ARG A 479 2.72 4.26 -12.38
N ILE A 480 2.11 5.13 -13.19
CA ILE A 480 2.21 6.58 -13.05
C ILE A 480 1.04 7.19 -12.26
N SER A 481 0.07 6.39 -11.77
CA SER A 481 -1.04 6.86 -10.93
C SER A 481 -0.72 6.82 -9.43
N GLN A 482 -1.56 7.48 -8.62
CA GLN A 482 -1.39 7.54 -7.17
C GLN A 482 -1.95 6.33 -6.40
N ASP A 483 -2.50 5.32 -7.09
CA ASP A 483 -3.10 4.12 -6.47
C ASP A 483 -2.19 3.48 -5.40
N LYS A 484 -0.88 3.44 -5.63
CA LYS A 484 0.08 2.85 -4.68
C LYS A 484 0.18 3.65 -3.38
N LEU A 485 0.08 4.97 -3.47
CA LEU A 485 0.09 5.87 -2.33
C LEU A 485 -1.25 5.82 -1.58
N GLU A 486 -2.38 5.77 -2.28
CA GLU A 486 -3.69 5.58 -1.65
C GLU A 486 -3.77 4.23 -0.89
N ASN A 487 -3.23 3.16 -1.47
CA ASN A 487 -3.13 1.87 -0.79
C ASN A 487 -2.27 1.94 0.48
N LEU A 488 -1.18 2.72 0.45
CA LEU A 488 -0.34 2.96 1.63
C LEU A 488 -1.15 3.71 2.71
N PHE A 489 -1.91 4.73 2.35
CA PHE A 489 -2.80 5.43 3.28
C PHE A 489 -3.87 4.51 3.87
N GLY A 490 -4.43 3.59 3.07
CA GLY A 490 -5.33 2.54 3.58
C GLY A 490 -4.69 1.70 4.69
N ILE A 491 -3.42 1.28 4.51
CA ILE A 491 -2.67 0.55 5.53
C ILE A 491 -2.45 1.42 6.78
N VAL A 492 -2.10 2.70 6.61
CA VAL A 492 -1.88 3.63 7.71
C VAL A 492 -3.15 3.82 8.56
N ARG A 493 -4.31 4.00 7.92
CA ARG A 493 -5.61 4.09 8.61
C ARG A 493 -5.94 2.77 9.33
N GLN A 494 -5.80 1.64 8.65
CA GLN A 494 -6.09 0.32 9.21
C GLN A 494 -5.21 -0.03 10.42
N ALA A 495 -3.94 0.39 10.41
CA ALA A 495 -3.01 0.16 11.52
C ALA A 495 -3.46 0.83 12.83
N SER A 496 -4.29 1.88 12.73
CA SER A 496 -4.89 2.59 13.86
C SER A 496 -6.21 1.96 14.35
N GLY A 497 -6.62 0.82 13.81
CA GLY A 497 -7.78 0.06 14.25
C GLY A 497 -9.09 0.73 13.82
N SER A 498 -9.92 1.13 14.78
CA SER A 498 -11.18 1.86 14.51
C SER A 498 -10.99 3.36 14.33
N ASN A 499 -9.75 3.87 14.44
CA ASN A 499 -9.46 5.28 14.25
C ASN A 499 -9.02 5.53 12.80
N ASP A 500 -9.92 6.08 11.99
CA ASP A 500 -9.65 6.38 10.58
C ASP A 500 -8.70 7.58 10.39
N HIS A 501 -8.41 8.33 11.46
CA HIS A 501 -7.54 9.51 11.46
C HIS A 501 -6.42 9.36 12.51
N PRO A 502 -5.25 8.83 12.14
CA PRO A 502 -4.15 8.71 13.10
C PRO A 502 -3.71 10.08 13.61
N THR A 503 -3.19 10.12 14.84
CA THR A 503 -2.50 11.32 15.34
C THR A 503 -1.15 11.49 14.63
N PRO A 504 -0.54 12.69 14.61
CA PRO A 504 0.77 12.92 13.98
C PRO A 504 1.85 11.96 14.48
N SER A 505 1.90 11.72 15.79
CA SER A 505 2.83 10.77 16.40
C SER A 505 2.57 9.32 15.96
N GLN A 506 1.30 8.91 15.81
CA GLN A 506 0.96 7.58 15.29
C GLN A 506 1.34 7.44 13.81
N PHE A 507 1.00 8.44 13.01
CA PHE A 507 1.30 8.50 11.59
C PHE A 507 2.80 8.36 11.34
N LEU A 508 3.64 9.15 12.03
CA LEU A 508 5.09 9.11 11.90
C LEU A 508 5.67 7.72 12.21
N VAL A 509 5.24 7.10 13.32
CA VAL A 509 5.72 5.77 13.70
C VAL A 509 5.28 4.71 12.68
N ILE A 510 4.04 4.76 12.18
CA ILE A 510 3.53 3.81 11.19
C ILE A 510 4.26 3.99 9.85
N ALA A 511 4.39 5.23 9.37
CA ALA A 511 5.06 5.55 8.11
C ALA A 511 6.52 5.10 8.14
N ASN A 512 7.25 5.37 9.22
CA ASN A 512 8.62 4.90 9.38
C ASN A 512 8.72 3.38 9.39
N CYS A 513 7.86 2.70 10.14
CA CYS A 513 7.83 1.24 10.16
C CYS A 513 7.58 0.64 8.75
N LEU A 514 6.68 1.26 7.97
CA LEU A 514 6.41 0.85 6.59
C LEU A 514 7.59 1.15 5.66
N SER A 515 8.29 2.27 5.89
CA SER A 515 9.51 2.65 5.18
C SER A 515 10.62 1.62 5.38
N PHE A 516 10.87 1.21 6.62
CA PHE A 516 11.85 0.16 6.94
C PHE A 516 11.44 -1.20 6.39
N TYR A 517 10.16 -1.56 6.49
CA TYR A 517 9.66 -2.81 5.90
C TYR A 517 9.83 -2.85 4.37
N GLY A 518 9.66 -1.71 3.69
CA GLY A 518 9.89 -1.57 2.24
C GLY A 518 11.33 -1.84 1.80
N LEU A 519 12.30 -1.53 2.66
CA LEU A 519 13.70 -1.90 2.46
C LEU A 519 13.89 -3.41 2.57
N VAL A 520 13.36 -4.02 3.63
CA VAL A 520 13.53 -5.45 3.95
C VAL A 520 12.85 -6.35 2.92
N LYS A 521 11.59 -6.10 2.58
CA LYS A 521 10.80 -6.96 1.68
C LYS A 521 11.39 -7.06 0.26
N ALA A 522 12.07 -6.01 -0.19
CA ALA A 522 12.66 -5.99 -1.52
C ALA A 522 13.93 -6.84 -1.65
N ILE A 523 14.55 -7.23 -0.52
CA ILE A 523 15.80 -7.98 -0.48
C ILE A 523 15.57 -9.49 -0.58
N SER A 524 14.32 -10.00 -0.57
CA SER A 524 14.04 -11.45 -0.48
C SER A 524 14.44 -12.32 -1.68
N HIS A 525 15.18 -11.77 -2.64
CA HIS A 525 15.83 -12.51 -3.74
C HIS A 525 17.36 -12.38 -3.73
N GLY A 526 17.95 -11.75 -2.70
CA GLY A 526 19.40 -11.64 -2.50
C GLY A 526 19.82 -12.30 -1.18
N ASN A 527 21.03 -12.86 -1.12
CA ASN A 527 21.59 -13.62 0.00
C ASN A 527 21.85 -12.81 1.30
N CYS A 528 21.11 -11.72 1.56
CA CYS A 528 21.44 -10.71 2.57
C CYS A 528 20.26 -10.39 3.51
N GLU A 529 19.61 -11.41 4.07
CA GLU A 529 18.36 -11.24 4.83
C GLU A 529 18.54 -10.92 6.34
N VAL A 530 19.68 -11.24 6.97
CA VAL A 530 19.78 -11.25 8.44
C VAL A 530 20.52 -10.04 9.04
N ASP A 531 21.69 -9.64 8.50
CA ASP A 531 22.50 -8.54 9.06
C ASP A 531 21.89 -7.14 8.82
N THR A 532 21.13 -6.99 7.74
CA THR A 532 20.49 -5.73 7.37
C THR A 532 19.40 -5.32 8.36
N LEU A 533 18.64 -6.30 8.87
CA LEU A 533 17.63 -6.11 9.91
C LEU A 533 18.25 -5.85 11.29
N ALA A 534 19.36 -6.51 11.60
CA ALA A 534 20.07 -6.34 12.87
C ALA A 534 20.60 -4.91 13.00
N SER A 535 21.29 -4.41 11.97
CA SER A 535 21.84 -3.04 11.90
C SER A 535 20.76 -1.94 11.85
N LEU A 536 19.58 -2.23 11.30
CA LEU A 536 18.44 -1.31 11.30
C LEU A 536 17.76 -1.14 12.67
N LEU A 537 17.94 -2.12 13.55
CA LEU A 537 17.30 -2.23 14.86
C LEU A 537 18.32 -2.18 16.00
N GLU A 538 19.57 -1.84 15.72
CA GLU A 538 20.54 -1.57 16.76
C GLU A 538 20.06 -0.37 17.58
N ILE A 539 19.88 -0.66 18.87
CA ILE A 539 19.44 0.30 19.86
C ILE A 539 20.58 1.30 19.97
N SER A 540 20.38 2.54 19.53
CA SER A 540 21.11 3.66 20.13
C SER A 540 20.62 3.72 21.59
N SER A 541 21.29 2.97 22.46
CA SER A 541 21.31 3.26 23.88
C SER A 541 21.84 4.69 23.97
N GLY A 542 21.03 5.58 24.54
CA GLY A 542 21.41 6.99 24.65
C GLY A 542 22.74 7.13 25.34
N ASP A 543 23.62 7.91 24.72
CA ASP A 543 24.44 8.92 25.35
C ASP A 543 24.97 9.83 24.23
N ASP A 544 24.20 10.86 23.87
CA ASP A 544 24.81 12.11 23.41
C ASP A 544 25.20 12.88 24.67
N MET A 545 26.25 12.41 25.32
CA MET A 545 27.04 13.13 26.32
C MET A 545 28.49 12.82 25.98
N GLN A 546 29.10 13.66 25.15
CA GLN A 546 30.56 13.66 25.01
C GLN A 546 31.16 14.11 26.35
N PRO A 547 32.18 13.39 26.83
CA PRO A 547 33.35 14.08 27.34
C PRO A 547 34.57 13.72 26.50
N ASP A 548 35.39 14.74 26.28
CA ASP A 548 36.64 14.74 25.55
C ASP A 548 37.54 13.54 25.89
N ASN A 549 38.24 13.02 24.88
CA ASN A 549 39.48 12.29 25.11
C ASN A 549 40.52 12.72 24.08
N PRO A 550 41.76 13.04 24.50
CA PRO A 550 42.87 13.26 23.59
C PRO A 550 43.42 11.90 23.11
N ASP A 551 43.77 11.86 21.82
CA ASP A 551 44.59 10.87 21.13
C ASP A 551 46.00 10.73 21.75
N PRO A 552 46.88 9.81 21.28
CA PRO A 552 46.67 8.58 20.47
C PRO A 552 47.49 7.38 21.00
N LEU A 553 47.38 6.18 20.38
CA LEU A 553 48.53 5.31 20.09
C LEU A 553 48.15 4.17 19.13
N SER A 554 49.04 3.99 18.15
CA SER A 554 49.06 3.07 17.01
C SER A 554 49.04 1.57 17.36
N LEU A 555 48.62 0.73 16.43
CA LEU A 555 49.39 -0.43 15.95
C LEU A 555 48.77 -1.05 14.68
N ASP A 556 49.64 -1.16 13.67
CA ASP A 556 49.46 -1.85 12.38
C ASP A 556 49.21 -3.36 12.53
N ALA A 557 48.47 -3.95 11.58
CA ALA A 557 48.75 -5.29 11.06
C ALA A 557 48.11 -5.51 9.68
N THR A 558 48.98 -5.67 8.68
CA THR A 558 48.78 -6.07 7.28
C THR A 558 48.49 -7.56 7.09
N SER A 559 47.76 -7.93 6.03
CA SER A 559 48.00 -9.10 5.13
C SER A 559 46.81 -9.26 4.14
N SER A 560 46.96 -8.92 2.85
CA SER A 560 47.43 -9.75 1.71
C SER A 560 46.51 -10.95 1.40
N ALA A 561 45.70 -10.86 0.33
CA ALA A 561 45.99 -11.43 -1.01
C ALA A 561 45.53 -12.90 -1.12
N ALA A 562 44.54 -13.22 -1.95
CA ALA A 562 44.67 -13.80 -3.31
C ALA A 562 43.65 -14.98 -3.32
N GLN A 563 43.03 -15.49 -4.39
CA GLN A 563 43.29 -15.52 -5.82
C GLN A 563 42.11 -16.31 -6.47
N THR A 564 41.74 -16.01 -7.72
CA THR A 564 41.32 -16.92 -8.85
C THR A 564 40.33 -18.09 -8.59
N SER A 565 39.39 -18.48 -9.45
CA SER A 565 39.26 -18.41 -10.92
C SER A 565 37.87 -18.96 -11.35
N LEU A 566 37.34 -18.42 -12.46
CA LEU A 566 36.30 -18.97 -13.38
C LEU A 566 36.74 -20.34 -13.96
N PRO A 567 35.89 -21.21 -14.60
CA PRO A 567 34.94 -20.80 -15.66
C PRO A 567 33.66 -21.66 -15.94
N ALA A 568 32.86 -21.11 -16.85
CA ALA A 568 32.14 -21.76 -17.97
C ALA A 568 30.86 -22.62 -17.79
N GLN A 569 29.79 -22.06 -18.39
CA GLN A 569 28.86 -22.66 -19.39
C GLN A 569 27.55 -23.36 -18.99
N ALA A 570 26.53 -23.03 -19.82
CA ALA A 570 25.22 -23.66 -20.05
C ALA A 570 24.16 -23.42 -18.94
N SER A 571 22.89 -23.12 -19.21
CA SER A 571 22.08 -23.15 -20.43
C SER A 571 20.82 -22.30 -20.20
N VAL A 572 20.37 -21.60 -21.23
CA VAL A 572 19.04 -20.98 -21.32
C VAL A 572 17.98 -22.09 -21.22
N SER A 573 17.06 -22.01 -20.26
CA SER A 573 15.84 -22.81 -20.28
C SER A 573 14.64 -21.97 -19.87
N ASP A 574 13.79 -21.70 -20.85
CA ASP A 574 12.44 -21.16 -20.69
C ASP A 574 11.65 -21.95 -19.63
N HIS A 575 10.85 -21.21 -18.86
CA HIS A 575 9.99 -21.75 -17.83
C HIS A 575 9.06 -22.85 -18.38
N LYS A 576 9.31 -24.11 -18.00
CA LYS A 576 8.29 -25.16 -18.06
C LYS A 576 7.16 -24.78 -17.11
N GLN A 577 6.04 -24.34 -17.67
CA GLN A 577 4.78 -24.21 -16.95
C GLN A 577 4.34 -25.60 -16.47
N HIS A 578 4.40 -25.83 -15.14
CA HIS A 578 3.68 -26.94 -14.54
C HIS A 578 2.17 -26.65 -14.65
N VAL A 579 1.56 -27.13 -15.72
CA VAL A 579 0.11 -27.29 -15.82
C VAL A 579 -0.23 -28.56 -15.06
N VAL A 580 -0.61 -28.42 -13.79
CA VAL A 580 -1.34 -29.48 -13.09
C VAL A 580 -2.82 -29.18 -13.28
N SER A 581 -3.52 -30.08 -13.98
CA SER A 581 -4.98 -30.03 -14.15
C SER A 581 -5.66 -30.02 -12.78
N SER A 582 -6.51 -29.03 -12.54
CA SER A 582 -7.22 -28.85 -11.27
C SER A 582 -8.10 -30.04 -10.92
N ASP A 583 -7.95 -30.53 -9.69
CA ASP A 583 -8.75 -31.59 -9.06
C ASP A 583 -10.26 -31.20 -9.03
N SER A 584 -11.13 -32.12 -9.47
CA SER A 584 -12.59 -31.95 -9.53
C SER A 584 -13.20 -31.57 -8.18
N ARG A 585 -12.52 -31.90 -7.07
CA ARG A 585 -12.89 -31.49 -5.70
C ARG A 585 -12.92 -29.97 -5.50
N LEU A 586 -12.10 -29.21 -6.23
CA LEU A 586 -12.08 -27.74 -6.15
C LEU A 586 -13.36 -27.13 -6.77
N ILE A 587 -13.84 -27.74 -7.85
CA ILE A 587 -15.08 -27.35 -8.54
C ILE A 587 -16.28 -27.62 -7.63
N PHE A 588 -16.33 -28.79 -6.98
CA PHE A 588 -17.39 -29.11 -6.02
C PHE A 588 -17.41 -28.17 -4.81
N HIS A 589 -16.24 -27.74 -4.31
CA HIS A 589 -16.18 -26.80 -3.21
C HIS A 589 -16.68 -25.40 -3.60
N ILE A 590 -16.33 -24.92 -4.80
CA ILE A 590 -16.80 -23.63 -5.32
C ILE A 590 -18.29 -23.68 -5.61
N ALA A 591 -18.79 -24.74 -6.24
CA ALA A 591 -20.22 -24.93 -6.50
C ALA A 591 -21.05 -25.00 -5.21
N GLY A 592 -20.55 -25.75 -4.20
CA GLY A 592 -21.18 -25.82 -2.88
C GLY A 592 -21.18 -24.50 -2.11
N TYR A 593 -20.15 -23.65 -2.30
CA TYR A 593 -20.08 -22.32 -1.71
C TYR A 593 -21.07 -21.34 -2.36
N VAL A 594 -21.22 -21.40 -3.69
CA VAL A 594 -22.17 -20.56 -4.44
C VAL A 594 -23.61 -20.94 -4.10
N ALA A 595 -23.94 -22.24 -4.08
CA ALA A 595 -25.28 -22.72 -3.73
C ALA A 595 -25.71 -22.38 -2.30
N ARG A 596 -24.77 -22.17 -1.37
CA ARG A 596 -25.06 -21.77 0.02
C ARG A 596 -25.32 -20.28 0.20
N ARG A 597 -25.04 -19.45 -0.80
CA ARG A 597 -25.16 -17.99 -0.75
C ARG A 597 -26.19 -17.39 -1.71
N CYS A 598 -26.84 -18.22 -2.53
CA CYS A 598 -28.00 -17.84 -3.34
C CYS A 598 -29.30 -18.06 -2.56
#